data_AF-A0A101U872-F1
#
_entry.id   AF-A0A101U872-F1
#
_cell.length_a   1.000
_cell.length_b   1.000
_cell.length_c   1.000
_cell.angle_alpha   90.00
_cell.angle_beta   90.00
_cell.angle_gamma   90.00
#
_symmetry.space_group_name_H-M   'P 1'
#
loop_
_entity.id
_entity.type
_entity.pdbx_description
1 polymer ?
#
loop_
_entity_poly.entity_id
_entity_poly.type
_entity_poly.pdbx_seq_one_letter_code
_entity_poly.pdbx_strand_id
1 'polypeptide(L)' 'MLRRGVSQVTVTAPPGTLPLLPHHAPGDSALAPLAERTARHHHAVLLANHGPVVAGAPLEQAAALAP' A
#
# COMPACT_ATOMS: atom_id res chain seq x y z
N MET A 1 -28.16 -6.48 -17.85
CA MET A 1 -27.79 -6.99 -16.52
C MET A 1 -26.58 -6.21 -16.04
N LEU A 2 -26.78 -5.19 -15.19
CA LEU A 2 -25.76 -4.20 -14.82
C LEU A 2 -24.75 -4.81 -13.84
N ARG A 3 -23.48 -4.99 -14.26
CA ARG A 3 -22.39 -5.23 -13.32
C ARG A 3 -21.93 -3.90 -12.75
N ARG A 4 -22.49 -3.54 -11.60
CA ARG A 4 -22.01 -2.44 -10.75
C ARG A 4 -20.56 -2.69 -10.34
N GLY A 5 -19.75 -1.62 -10.43
CA GLY A 5 -18.81 -1.24 -9.38
C GLY A 5 -17.47 -1.94 -9.38
N VAL A 6 -16.50 -1.36 -10.10
CA VAL A 6 -15.17 -1.16 -9.52
C VAL A 6 -14.96 0.35 -9.54
N SER A 7 -15.34 1.02 -8.45
CA SER A 7 -14.90 2.40 -8.26
C SER A 7 -13.38 2.38 -8.30
N GLN A 8 -12.78 3.06 -9.27
CA GLN A 8 -11.34 3.20 -9.32
C GLN A 8 -10.92 3.87 -8.01
N VAL A 9 -10.22 3.11 -7.15
CA VAL A 9 -9.58 3.69 -5.96
C VAL A 9 -8.38 4.44 -6.50
N THR A 10 -8.54 5.75 -6.67
CA THR A 10 -7.44 6.64 -7.03
C THR A 10 -6.49 6.70 -5.83
N VAL A 11 -5.35 6.01 -5.94
CA VAL A 11 -4.30 6.07 -4.93
C VAL A 11 -3.45 7.31 -5.22
N THR A 12 -3.70 8.40 -4.50
CA THR A 12 -2.79 9.56 -4.48
C THR A 12 -1.63 9.26 -3.52
N ALA A 13 -0.55 8.70 -4.06
CA ALA A 13 0.71 8.59 -3.33
C ALA A 13 1.47 9.94 -3.35
N PRO A 14 2.34 10.21 -2.36
CA PRO A 14 3.27 11.34 -2.45
C PRO A 14 4.09 11.28 -3.74
N PRO A 15 4.56 12.42 -4.29
CA PRO A 15 5.34 12.44 -5.53
C PRO A 15 6.56 11.52 -5.42
N GLY A 16 6.55 10.43 -6.18
CA GLY A 16 7.53 9.34 -6.10
C GLY A 16 6.98 8.03 -6.66
N THR A 17 7.83 7.01 -6.75
CA THR A 17 7.41 5.66 -7.15
C THR A 17 6.72 4.97 -5.97
N LEU A 18 5.51 4.47 -6.19
CA LEU A 18 4.81 3.60 -5.24
C LEU A 18 5.09 2.13 -5.59
N PRO A 19 5.96 1.42 -4.85
CA PRO A 19 6.29 0.04 -5.15
C PRO A 19 5.09 -0.88 -4.95
N LEU A 20 4.81 -1.72 -5.95
CA LEU A 20 3.81 -2.78 -5.90
C LEU A 20 4.48 -4.07 -5.44
N LEU A 21 4.08 -4.58 -4.27
CA LEU A 21 4.50 -5.87 -3.77
C LEU A 21 3.62 -6.98 -4.37
N PRO A 22 4.19 -8.15 -4.69
CA PRO A 22 3.43 -9.32 -5.11
C PRO A 22 2.36 -9.71 -4.09
N HIS A 23 1.38 -10.47 -4.57
CA HIS A 23 0.36 -11.00 -3.69
C HIS A 23 0.96 -12.03 -2.73
N HIS A 24 0.67 -11.85 -1.44
CA HIS A 24 0.92 -12.82 -0.39
C HIS A 24 -0.41 -13.14 0.31
N ALA A 25 -0.62 -14.39 0.70
CA ALA A 25 -1.80 -14.77 1.45
C ALA A 25 -1.80 -14.09 2.84
N PRO A 26 -2.97 -13.81 3.44
CA PRO A 26 -3.03 -13.32 4.82
C PRO A 26 -2.28 -14.26 5.78
N GLY A 27 -1.33 -13.72 6.54
CA GLY A 27 -0.49 -14.50 7.47
C GLY A 27 0.75 -15.15 6.84
N ASP A 28 0.99 -14.97 5.54
CA ASP A 28 2.22 -15.45 4.89
C ASP A 28 3.45 -14.70 5.42
N SER A 29 4.35 -15.46 6.06
CA SER A 29 5.57 -14.93 6.67
C SER A 29 6.58 -14.39 5.65
N ALA A 30 6.45 -14.73 4.36
CA ALA A 30 7.31 -14.21 3.31
C ALA A 30 7.06 -12.73 2.99
N LEU A 31 5.89 -12.19 3.33
CA LEU A 31 5.55 -10.78 3.10
C LEU A 31 6.43 -9.85 3.96
N ALA A 32 6.62 -10.19 5.24
CA ALA A 32 7.29 -9.34 6.21
C ALA A 32 8.71 -8.90 5.77
N PRO A 33 9.64 -9.79 5.41
CA PRO A 33 10.98 -9.38 4.99
C PRO A 33 10.98 -8.59 3.67
N LEU A 34 10.00 -8.82 2.78
CA LEU A 34 9.86 -8.05 1.55
C LEU A 34 9.34 -6.63 1.82
N ALA A 35 8.32 -6.51 2.66
CA ALA A 35 7.76 -5.24 3.09
C ALA A 35 8.81 -4.40 3.83
N GLU A 36 9.57 -5.01 4.74
CA GLU A 36 10.63 -4.33 5.49
C GLU A 36 11.69 -3.73 4.57
N ARG A 37 12.25 -4.52 3.64
CA ARG A 37 13.27 -4.02 2.70
C ARG A 37 12.73 -2.88 1.84
N THR A 38 11.48 -2.96 1.41
CA THR A 38 10.86 -1.93 0.57
C THR A 38 10.62 -0.64 1.36
N ALA A 39 10.16 -0.77 2.60
CA ALA A 39 9.83 0.36 3.48
C ALA A 39 11.05 1.19 3.90
N ARG A 40 12.28 0.66 3.79
CA ARG A 40 13.52 1.42 4.04
C ARG A 40 13.72 2.59 3.07
N HIS A 41 13.07 2.54 1.91
CA HIS A 41 13.23 3.54 0.84
C HIS A 41 11.92 4.22 0.44
N HIS A 42 10.78 3.76 0.97
CA HIS A 42 9.46 4.25 0.56
C HIS A 42 8.55 4.40 1.79
N HIS A 43 7.88 5.55 1.90
CA HIS A 43 6.89 5.81 2.95
C HIS A 43 5.55 5.10 2.73
N ALA A 44 5.30 4.64 1.50
CA ALA A 44 4.10 3.92 1.13
C ALA A 44 4.47 2.72 0.24
N VAL A 45 3.73 1.63 0.38
CA VAL A 45 3.82 0.44 -0.47
C VAL A 45 2.41 0.00 -0.86
N LEU A 46 2.24 -0.55 -2.06
CA LEU A 46 0.97 -1.12 -2.51
C LEU A 46 1.07 -2.65 -2.46
N LEU A 47 0.18 -3.30 -1.70
CA LEU A 47 0.09 -4.75 -1.66
C LEU A 47 -0.92 -5.23 -2.71
N ALA A 48 -0.47 -6.07 -3.64
CA ALA A 48 -1.37 -6.62 -4.67
C ALA A 48 -2.58 -7.31 -4.03
N ASN A 49 -3.77 -6.84 -4.39
CA ASN A 49 -5.08 -7.31 -3.91
C ASN A 49 -5.40 -7.01 -2.43
N HIS A 50 -4.58 -6.22 -1.71
CA HIS A 50 -4.83 -5.85 -0.30
C HIS A 50 -4.92 -4.34 -0.08
N GLY A 51 -4.32 -3.55 -0.98
CA GLY A 51 -4.36 -2.09 -0.90
C GLY A 51 -3.08 -1.48 -0.32
N PRO A 52 -3.09 -0.17 -0.05
CA PRO A 52 -1.90 0.55 0.38
C PRO A 52 -1.59 0.29 1.87
N VAL A 53 -0.30 0.24 2.17
CA VAL A 53 0.24 0.31 3.53
C VAL A 53 1.16 1.52 3.60
N VAL A 54 0.92 2.39 4.58
CA VAL A 54 1.60 3.67 4.69
C VAL A 54 2.19 3.85 6.08
N ALA A 55 3.40 4.40 6.15
CA ALA A 55 4.10 4.69 7.38
C ALA A 55 4.58 6.14 7.39
N GLY A 56 4.34 6.84 8.51
CA GLY A 56 4.75 8.21 8.74
C GLY A 56 4.78 8.51 10.22
N ALA A 57 5.61 9.49 10.61
CA ALA A 57 5.65 10.02 11.96
C ALA A 57 5.61 11.55 11.86
N PRO A 58 4.63 12.21 12.49
CA PRO A 58 3.69 11.68 13.48
C PRO A 58 2.48 10.95 12.84
N LEU A 59 1.57 10.40 13.66
CA LEU A 59 0.43 9.59 13.19
C LEU A 59 -0.45 10.37 12.19
N GLU A 60 -0.61 11.66 12.40
CA GLU A 60 -1.36 12.58 11.53
C GLU A 60 -0.76 12.61 10.13
N GLN A 61 0.56 12.51 10.02
CA GLN A 61 1.23 12.43 8.73
C GLN A 61 0.95 11.09 8.04
N ALA A 62 0.94 9.98 8.79
CA ALA A 62 0.57 8.68 8.22
C ALA A 62 -0.89 8.67 7.75
N ALA A 63 -1.79 9.26 8.54
CA ALA A 63 -3.21 9.39 8.19
C ALA A 63 -3.42 10.27 6.95
N ALA A 64 -2.67 11.36 6.82
CA ALA A 64 -2.75 12.26 5.66
C ALA A 64 -2.22 11.64 4.36
N LEU A 65 -1.46 10.55 4.44
CA LEU A 65 -0.94 9.81 3.29
C LEU A 65 -1.83 8.60 2.91
N ALA A 66 -2.82 8.25 3.74
CA ALA A 66 -3.81 7.23 3.41
C ALA A 66 -4.97 7.84 2.60
N PRO A 67 -5.53 7.13 1.59
CA PRO A 67 -6.64 7.61 0.77
C PRO A 67 -7.98 7.67 1.52
#